data_AF-A0A9Q2IIE2-F1
#
_entry.id   AF-A0A9Q2IIE2-F1
#
_cell.length_a   1.000
_cell.length_b   1.000
_cell.length_c   1.000
_cell.angle_alpha   90.00
_cell.angle_beta   90.00
_cell.angle_gamma   90.00
#
_symmetry.space_group_name_H-M   'P 1'
#
loop_
_entity.id
_entity.type
_entity.pdbx_description
1 polymer ?
#
loop_
_entity_poly.entity_id
_entity_poly.type
_entity_poly.pdbx_seq_one_letter_code
_entity_poly.pdbx_strand_id
1 'polypeptide(L)'
;MLDLKKLKNNDGFSLIELLVAIFIASLIVGLLLPNLVNEYKYMKKAEDEIKMRTILYEEILANKKDINFVRDGYDISIMNNRARIRDINSGKEIIYSK
;
A
#
# COMPACT_ATOMS: atom_id res chain seq x y z
N MET A 1 0.03 -66.00 22.78
CA MET A 1 1.24 -65.91 21.96
C MET A 1 1.15 -64.61 21.18
N LEU A 2 2.03 -63.66 21.50
CA LEU A 2 2.08 -62.31 20.94
C LEU A 2 2.17 -62.36 19.41
N ASP A 3 1.43 -61.50 18.71
CA ASP A 3 2.13 -60.38 18.09
C ASP A 3 1.20 -59.18 17.83
N LEU A 4 1.43 -58.15 18.65
CA LEU A 4 1.15 -56.77 18.33
C LEU A 4 1.93 -56.42 17.07
N LYS A 5 1.37 -56.65 15.88
CA LYS A 5 1.86 -55.98 14.66
C LYS A 5 1.38 -54.53 14.65
N LYS A 6 1.80 -53.78 15.67
CA LYS A 6 1.73 -52.33 15.68
C LYS A 6 2.74 -51.81 14.64
N LEU A 7 2.26 -50.89 13.81
CA LEU A 7 2.94 -49.67 13.34
C LEU A 7 4.07 -49.82 12.30
N LYS A 8 3.76 -49.42 11.06
CA LYS A 8 4.24 -48.14 10.50
C LYS A 8 3.64 -47.90 9.11
N ASN A 9 2.57 -47.10 9.02
CA ASN A 9 2.34 -46.31 7.80
C ASN A 9 3.32 -45.15 7.88
N ASN A 10 4.49 -45.32 7.27
CA ASN A 10 5.53 -44.31 7.22
C ASN A 10 5.38 -43.54 5.91
N ASP A 11 4.26 -42.82 5.76
CA ASP A 11 4.02 -41.90 4.63
C ASP A 11 4.76 -40.58 4.91
N GLY A 12 6.07 -40.68 5.12
CA GLY A 12 6.95 -39.55 5.32
C GLY A 12 7.29 -38.90 3.98
N PHE A 13 7.34 -37.58 3.98
CA PHE A 13 7.75 -36.81 2.80
C PHE A 13 9.15 -37.24 2.34
N SER A 14 9.28 -37.57 1.06
CA SER A 14 10.58 -37.90 0.49
C SER A 14 11.43 -36.65 0.32
N LEU A 15 12.76 -36.80 0.43
CA LEU A 15 13.70 -35.69 0.23
C LEU A 15 13.52 -35.04 -1.16
N ILE A 16 13.20 -35.85 -2.18
CA ILE A 16 12.96 -35.34 -3.53
C ILE A 16 11.70 -34.48 -3.61
N GLU A 17 10.63 -34.87 -2.92
CA GLU A 17 9.38 -34.11 -2.89
C GLU A 17 9.60 -32.75 -2.23
N LEU A 18 10.45 -32.70 -1.19
CA LEU A 18 10.80 -31.45 -0.52
C LEU A 18 11.60 -30.52 -1.43
N LEU A 19 12.58 -31.04 -2.16
CA LEU A 19 13.39 -30.25 -3.09
C LEU A 19 12.54 -29.68 -4.23
N VAL A 20 11.63 -30.48 -4.78
CA VAL A 20 10.70 -30.04 -5.83
C VAL A 20 9.75 -28.96 -5.28
N ALA A 21 9.21 -29.14 -4.08
CA ALA A 21 8.34 -28.14 -3.46
C ALA A 21 9.05 -26.80 -3.23
N ILE A 22 10.29 -26.82 -2.72
CA ILE A 22 11.10 -25.60 -2.53
C ILE A 22 11.43 -24.94 -3.87
N PHE A 23 11.75 -25.74 -4.89
CA PHE A 23 12.03 -25.23 -6.23
C PHE A 23 10.82 -24.49 -6.81
N ILE A 24 9.63 -25.12 -6.77
CA ILE A 24 8.39 -24.50 -7.25
C ILE A 24 8.06 -23.24 -6.43
N ALA A 25 8.21 -23.29 -5.10
CA ALA A 25 7.99 -22.15 -4.23
C ALA A 25 8.91 -20.96 -4.58
N SER A 26 10.19 -21.22 -4.89
CA SER A 26 11.14 -20.17 -5.28
C SER A 26 10.76 -19.48 -6.59
N LEU A 27 10.25 -20.25 -7.57
CA LEU A 27 9.76 -19.69 -8.83
C LEU A 27 8.53 -18.81 -8.62
N ILE A 28 7.57 -19.28 -7.81
CA ILE A 28 6.37 -18.53 -7.46
C ILE A 28 6.73 -17.22 -6.76
N VAL A 29 7.63 -17.26 -5.76
CA VAL A 29 8.08 -16.08 -5.02
C VAL A 29 8.79 -15.09 -5.94
N GLY A 30 9.68 -15.57 -6.83
CA GLY A 30 10.39 -14.72 -7.79
C GLY A 30 9.44 -13.95 -8.73
N LEU A 31 8.31 -14.56 -9.09
CA LEU A 31 7.30 -13.93 -9.95
C LEU A 31 6.37 -12.98 -9.17
N LEU A 32 5.99 -13.33 -7.94
CA LEU A 32 5.01 -12.57 -7.15
C LEU A 32 5.60 -11.35 -6.44
N LEU A 33 6.84 -11.44 -5.94
CA LEU A 33 7.48 -10.34 -5.21
C LEU A 33 7.52 -9.01 -5.98
N PRO A 34 7.95 -8.92 -7.26
CA PRO A 34 7.99 -7.65 -7.96
C PRO A 34 6.60 -7.04 -8.14
N ASN A 35 5.58 -7.86 -8.37
CA ASN A 35 4.20 -7.42 -8.48
C ASN A 35 3.69 -6.82 -7.17
N LEU A 36 3.95 -7.52 -6.05
CA LEU A 36 3.58 -7.05 -4.72
C LEU A 36 4.27 -5.73 -4.38
N VAL A 37 5.58 -5.60 -4.64
CA VAL A 37 6.33 -4.35 -4.39
C VAL A 37 5.77 -3.18 -5.19
N ASN A 38 5.37 -3.42 -6.45
CA ASN A 38 4.75 -2.39 -7.27
C ASN A 38 3.37 -1.99 -6.71
N GLU A 39 2.54 -2.96 -6.33
CA GLU A 39 1.23 -2.74 -5.72
C GLU A 39 1.33 -1.89 -4.43
N TYR A 40 2.28 -2.21 -3.55
CA TYR A 40 2.57 -1.40 -2.36
C TYR A 40 2.90 0.06 -2.67
N LYS A 41 3.66 0.31 -3.75
CA LYS A 41 3.98 1.69 -4.18
C LYS A 41 2.73 2.42 -4.67
N TYR A 42 1.84 1.73 -5.39
CA TYR A 42 0.57 2.32 -5.82
C TYR A 42 -0.34 2.63 -4.64
N MET A 43 -0.47 1.69 -3.69
CA MET A 43 -1.25 1.90 -2.47
C MET A 43 -0.75 3.08 -1.65
N LYS A 44 0.58 3.21 -1.46
CA LYS A 44 1.16 4.34 -0.74
C LYS A 44 0.84 5.68 -1.41
N LYS A 45 0.96 5.75 -2.74
CA LYS A 45 0.60 6.95 -3.51
C LYS A 45 -0.88 7.31 -3.37
N ALA A 46 -1.76 6.31 -3.34
CA ALA A 46 -3.20 6.50 -3.15
C ALA A 46 -3.51 7.00 -1.73
N GLU A 47 -2.85 6.45 -0.71
CA GLU A 47 -2.98 6.89 0.68
C GLU A 47 -2.56 8.36 0.85
N ASP A 48 -1.42 8.75 0.27
CA ASP A 48 -0.94 10.13 0.31
C ASP A 48 -1.94 11.08 -0.38
N GLU A 49 -2.52 10.65 -1.50
CA GLU A 49 -3.55 11.44 -2.21
C GLU A 49 -4.84 11.58 -1.39
N ILE A 50 -5.29 10.51 -0.74
CA ILE A 50 -6.46 10.54 0.14
C ILE A 50 -6.22 11.52 1.30
N LYS A 51 -5.04 11.48 1.95
CA LYS A 51 -4.68 12.42 3.01
C LYS A 51 -4.72 13.87 2.54
N MET A 52 -4.12 14.16 1.38
CA MET A 52 -4.15 15.51 0.80
C MET A 52 -5.58 15.99 0.54
N ARG A 53 -6.44 15.11 0.01
CA ARG A 53 -7.86 15.42 -0.23
C ARG A 53 -8.58 15.69 1.10
N THR A 54 -8.40 14.86 2.11
CA THR A 54 -9.02 15.04 3.43
C THR A 54 -8.66 16.38 4.06
N ILE A 55 -7.37 16.73 4.09
CA ILE A 55 -6.91 18.03 4.62
C ILE A 55 -7.57 19.18 3.85
N LEU A 56 -7.60 19.10 2.53
CA LEU A 56 -8.20 20.16 1.70
C LEU A 56 -9.71 20.30 1.97
N TYR A 57 -10.43 19.19 2.13
CA TYR A 57 -11.86 19.21 2.46
C TYR A 57 -12.12 19.81 3.85
N GLU A 58 -11.35 19.42 4.86
CA GLU A 58 -11.46 19.99 6.21
C GLU A 58 -11.27 21.51 6.19
N GLU A 59 -10.29 21.99 5.42
CA GLU A 59 -10.00 23.42 5.33
C GLU A 59 -11.05 24.19 4.53
N ILE A 60 -11.55 23.66 3.41
CA ILE A 60 -12.69 24.27 2.69
C ILE A 60 -13.92 24.43 3.61
N LEU A 61 -14.16 23.46 4.49
CA LEU A 61 -15.30 23.50 5.42
C LEU A 61 -15.06 24.46 6.60
N ALA A 62 -13.85 24.51 7.13
CA ALA A 62 -13.48 25.37 8.26
C ALA A 62 -13.40 26.86 7.86
N ASN A 63 -13.01 27.14 6.62
CA ASN A 63 -12.54 28.46 6.20
C ASN A 63 -13.32 28.98 4.96
N LYS A 64 -14.17 29.99 5.18
CA LYS A 64 -15.10 30.55 4.17
C LYS A 64 -14.56 31.72 3.32
N LYS A 65 -13.26 32.03 3.40
CA LYS A 65 -12.64 33.17 2.69
C LYS A 65 -11.46 32.69 1.86
N ASP A 66 -10.93 33.57 1.02
CA ASP A 66 -9.67 33.30 0.33
C ASP A 66 -8.54 33.19 1.37
N ILE A 67 -7.88 32.03 1.46
CA ILE A 67 -6.84 31.78 2.46
C ILE A 67 -5.67 31.03 1.82
N ASN A 68 -4.47 31.51 2.11
CA ASN A 68 -3.21 30.84 1.79
C ASN A 68 -2.48 30.56 3.10
N PHE A 69 -2.11 29.31 3.35
CA PHE A 69 -1.38 28.94 4.56
C PHE A 69 -0.60 27.64 4.34
N VAL A 70 0.43 27.45 5.17
CA VAL A 70 1.24 26.23 5.20
C VAL A 70 0.90 25.43 6.45
N ARG A 71 0.54 24.16 6.27
CA ARG A 71 0.24 23.25 7.37
C ARG A 71 0.78 21.85 7.06
N ASP A 72 1.41 21.22 8.05
CA ASP A 72 1.90 19.84 7.97
C ASP A 72 2.78 19.52 6.74
N GLY A 73 3.55 20.51 6.26
CA GLY A 73 4.40 20.36 5.07
C GLY A 73 3.69 20.55 3.72
N TYR A 74 2.44 21.01 3.74
CA TYR A 74 1.65 21.31 2.55
C TYR A 74 1.35 22.82 2.45
N ASP A 75 1.47 23.37 1.24
CA ASP A 75 1.01 24.69 0.85
C ASP A 75 -0.44 24.59 0.36
N ILE A 76 -1.35 25.22 1.07
CA ILE A 76 -2.80 25.17 0.83
C ILE A 76 -3.27 26.57 0.42
N SER A 77 -3.98 26.63 -0.70
CA SER A 77 -4.52 27.86 -1.28
C SER A 77 -5.97 27.68 -1.67
N ILE A 78 -6.85 28.48 -1.07
CA ILE A 78 -8.27 28.56 -1.41
C ILE A 78 -8.49 29.96 -1.97
N MET A 79 -8.78 30.08 -3.26
CA MET A 79 -9.01 31.37 -3.93
C MET A 79 -10.10 31.26 -4.99
N ASN A 80 -11.12 32.12 -4.94
CA ASN A 80 -12.10 32.31 -6.02
C ASN A 80 -12.62 31.00 -6.64
N ASN A 81 -13.24 30.15 -5.81
CA ASN A 81 -13.86 28.87 -6.22
C ASN A 81 -12.86 27.77 -6.66
N ARG A 82 -11.56 27.99 -6.45
CA ARG A 82 -10.49 26.99 -6.64
C ARG A 82 -9.79 26.74 -5.32
N ALA A 83 -9.56 25.47 -5.02
CA ALA A 83 -8.81 25.01 -3.87
C ALA A 83 -7.62 24.18 -4.36
N ARG A 84 -6.44 24.43 -3.81
CA ARG A 84 -5.19 23.79 -4.21
C ARG A 84 -4.44 23.38 -2.96
N ILE A 85 -3.87 22.18 -3.01
CA ILE A 85 -2.93 21.70 -2.02
C ILE A 85 -1.68 21.18 -2.73
N ARG A 86 -0.52 21.62 -2.28
CA ARG A 86 0.79 21.22 -2.82
C ARG A 86 1.67 20.73 -1.69
N ASP A 87 2.26 19.56 -1.87
CA ASP A 87 3.31 19.06 -0.99
C ASP A 87 4.60 19.85 -1.25
N ILE A 88 5.16 20.48 -0.20
CA ILE A 88 6.36 21.32 -0.30
C ILE A 88 7.61 20.49 -0.61
N ASN A 89 7.65 19.24 -0.16
CA ASN A 89 8.82 18.37 -0.29
C ASN A 89 8.82 17.62 -1.62
N SER A 90 7.66 17.10 -2.06
CA SER A 90 7.56 16.33 -3.30
C SER A 90 7.18 17.17 -4.52
N GLY A 91 6.65 18.38 -4.31
CA GLY A 91 6.13 19.25 -5.38
C GLY A 91 4.82 18.76 -6.00
N LYS A 92 4.25 17.63 -5.52
CA LYS A 92 2.98 17.09 -6.02
C LYS A 92 1.84 18.04 -5.64
N GLU A 93 0.96 18.34 -6.59
CA GLU A 93 -0.20 19.21 -6.36
C GLU A 93 -1.52 18.57 -6.76
N ILE A 94 -2.58 18.92 -6.02
CA ILE A 94 -3.97 18.59 -6.32
C ILE A 94 -4.74 19.89 -6.39
N ILE A 95 -5.49 20.08 -7.47
CA ILE A 95 -6.35 21.24 -7.69
C ILE A 95 -7.79 20.76 -7.76
N TYR A 96 -8.64 21.42 -7.00
CA TYR A 96 -10.09 21.31 -7.08
C TYR A 96 -10.65 22.64 -7.59
N SER A 97 -11.39 22.58 -8.70
CA SER A 97 -12.25 23.66 -9.16
C SER A 97 -13.70 23.19 -9.04
N LYS A 98 -14.54 23.97 -8.37
CA LYS A 98 -15.99 23.75 -8.37
C LYS A 98 -16.62 24.34 -9.63
#